data_AF-A0AAV6A8L2-F1
#
_entry.id   AF-A0AAV6A8L2-F1
#
_cell.length_a   1.000
_cell.length_b   1.000
_cell.length_c   1.000
_cell.angle_alpha   90.00
_cell.angle_beta   90.00
_cell.angle_gamma   90.00
#
_symmetry.space_group_name_H-M   'P 1'
#
loop_
_entity.id
_entity.type
_entity.pdbx_description
1 polymer ?
#
loop_
_entity_poly.entity_id
_entity_poly.type
_entity_poly.pdbx_seq_one_letter_code
_entity_poly.pdbx_strand_id
1 'polypeptide(L)' 'MISLVELRRVGIVFSPDGHYIYIGNFTTRDISILRVDGTDVVDTGKRMKLPAQPASMRGGAW' A
#
# COMPACT_ATOMS: atom_id res chain seq x y z
N MET A 1 12.25 7.16 -28.97
CA MET A 1 12.21 7.31 -27.50
C MET A 1 11.12 6.38 -27.01
N ILE A 2 11.47 5.24 -26.41
CA ILE A 2 10.48 4.33 -25.84
C ILE A 2 10.44 4.69 -24.35
N SER A 3 9.41 5.39 -23.91
CA SER A 3 9.22 5.65 -22.48
C SER A 3 8.86 4.32 -21.82
N LEU A 4 9.80 3.74 -21.08
CA LEU A 4 9.53 2.63 -20.18
C LEU A 4 8.54 3.14 -19.13
N VAL A 5 7.25 2.81 -19.28
CA VAL A 5 6.32 2.85 -18.16
C VAL A 5 6.76 1.74 -17.22
N GLU A 6 7.39 2.13 -16.11
CA GLU A 6 7.51 1.27 -14.96
C GLU A 6 6.07 0.86 -14.58
N LEU A 7 5.69 -0.40 -14.84
CA LEU A 7 4.42 -0.93 -14.37
C LEU A 7 4.50 -0.95 -12.84
N ARG A 8 4.09 0.15 -12.19
CA ARG A 8 3.98 0.24 -10.74
C ARG A 8 2.90 -0.73 -10.29
N ARG A 9 3.31 -1.97 -10.02
CA ARG A 9 2.45 -2.95 -9.37
C ARG A 9 2.30 -2.50 -7.92
N VAL A 10 1.10 -2.02 -7.59
CA VAL A 10 0.75 -1.57 -6.26
C VAL A 10 -0.53 -2.30 -5.87
N GLY A 11 -0.51 -2.96 -4.72
CA GLY A 11 -1.73 -3.40 -4.06
C GLY A 11 -2.19 -2.32 -3.09
N ILE A 12 -3.50 -2.15 -2.93
CA ILE A 12 -4.10 -1.24 -1.94
C ILE A 12 -5.17 -2.03 -1.17
N VAL A 13 -5.13 -1.94 0.15
CA VAL A 13 -6.11 -2.57 1.06
C VAL A 13 -6.55 -1.58 2.12
N PHE A 14 -7.84 -1.48 2.37
CA PHE A 14 -8.41 -0.74 3.50
C PHE A 14 -8.48 -1.65 4.73
N SER A 15 -8.23 -1.08 5.91
CA SER A 15 -8.59 -1.76 7.16
C SER A 15 -10.12 -1.92 7.26
N PRO A 16 -10.63 -2.96 7.94
CA PRO A 16 -12.07 -3.18 8.07
C PRO A 16 -12.83 -2.01 8.72
N ASP A 17 -12.17 -1.30 9.64
CA ASP A 17 -12.70 -0.10 10.31
C ASP A 17 -12.54 1.19 9.48
N GLY A 18 -11.90 1.13 8.32
CA GLY A 18 -11.67 2.27 7.44
C GLY A 18 -10.63 3.29 7.92
N HIS A 19 -9.99 3.08 9.08
CA HIS A 19 -9.02 4.04 9.64
C HIS A 19 -7.64 4.00 8.99
N TYR A 20 -7.32 2.95 8.23
CA TYR A 20 -6.01 2.76 7.62
C TYR A 20 -6.09 2.26 6.17
N ILE A 21 -5.08 2.66 5.40
CA ILE A 21 -4.80 2.14 4.05
C ILE A 21 -3.41 1.54 4.04
N TYR A 22 -3.31 0.33 3.50
CA TYR A 22 -2.06 -0.40 3.31
C TYR A 22 -1.69 -0.42 1.83
N ILE A 23 -0.51 0.11 1.49
CA ILE A 23 -0.01 0.19 0.12
C ILE A 23 1.21 -0.71 -0.04
N GLY A 24 1.11 -1.74 -0.87
CA GLY A 24 2.22 -2.63 -1.18
C GLY A 24 3.13 -2.01 -2.23
N ASN A 25 4.37 -1.68 -1.84
CA ASN A 25 5.36 -1.11 -2.73
C ASN A 25 6.28 -2.20 -3.31
N PHE A 26 6.20 -2.40 -4.62
CA PHE A 26 7.01 -3.40 -5.33
C PHE A 26 8.52 -3.13 -5.23
N THR A 27 8.95 -1.89 -5.50
CA THR A 27 10.37 -1.53 -5.60
C THR A 27 11.06 -1.53 -4.24
N THR A 28 10.42 -0.99 -3.20
CA THR A 28 11.01 -0.86 -1.86
C THR A 28 10.79 -2.09 -0.97
N ARG A 29 10.03 -3.09 -1.45
CA ARG A 29 9.69 -4.33 -0.75
C ARG A 29 9.15 -4.07 0.66
N ASP A 30 8.18 -3.17 0.73
CA ASP A 30 7.48 -2.84 1.96
C ASP A 30 6.02 -2.51 1.74
N ILE A 31 5.29 -2.40 2.84
CA ILE A 31 3.93 -1.90 2.88
C ILE A 31 3.96 -0.54 3.58
N SER A 32 3.38 0.48 2.94
CA SER A 32 3.12 1.77 3.57
C SER A 32 1.83 1.72 4.35
N ILE A 33 1.83 2.30 5.54
CA ILE A 33 0.66 2.42 6.38
C ILE A 33 0.24 3.89 6.37
N LEU A 34 -0.93 4.17 5.80
CA LEU A 34 -1.51 5.50 5.76
C LEU A 34 -2.72 5.55 6.70
N ARG A 35 -2.96 6.68 7.34
CA ARG A 35 -4.15 6.93 8.17
C ARG A 35 -5.21 7.66 7.35
N VAL A 36 -6.47 7.27 7.52
CA VAL A 36 -7.63 8.02 7.01
C VAL A 36 -8.12 8.95 8.11
N ASP A 37 -8.24 10.23 7.78
CA ASP A 37 -8.70 11.29 8.68
C ASP A 37 -9.84 12.05 7.99
N GLY A 38 -11.07 11.58 8.21
CA GLY A 38 -12.23 12.06 7.45
C GLY A 38 -12.08 11.77 5.95
N THR A 39 -11.89 12.83 5.16
CA THR A 39 -11.67 12.74 3.71
C THR A 39 -10.20 12.78 3.32
N ASP A 40 -9.30 12.97 4.28
CA ASP A 40 -7.87 13.07 4.04
C ASP A 40 -7.16 11.73 4.26
N VAL A 41 -6.07 11.52 3.51
CA VAL A 41 -5.17 10.39 3.68
C VAL A 41 -3.79 10.92 4.08
N VAL A 42 -3.33 10.51 5.26
CA VAL A 42 -2.10 11.00 5.88
C VAL A 42 -1.06 9.89 5.88
N ASP A 43 0.14 10.16 5.37
CA ASP A 43 1.27 9.24 5.52
C ASP A 43 1.72 9.21 6.98
N THR A 44 1.68 8.04 7.59
CA THR A 44 2.11 7.86 8.98
C THR A 44 3.63 7.75 9.12
N GLY A 45 4.35 7.61 8.01
CA GLY A 45 5.78 7.30 7.97
C GLY A 45 6.10 5.84 8.34
N LYS A 46 5.11 5.06 8.80
CA LYS A 46 5.31 3.66 9.17
C LYS A 46 5.35 2.79 7.93
N ARG A 47 6.32 1.88 7.91
CA ARG A 47 6.55 0.91 6.83
C ARG A 47 6.71 -0.49 7.43
N MET A 48 6.09 -1.48 6.81
CA MET A 48 6.28 -2.89 7.14
C MET A 48 7.16 -3.53 6.07
N LYS A 49 8.38 -3.93 6.43
CA LYS A 49 9.31 -4.58 5.50
C LYS A 49 8.84 -5.98 5.14
N LEU A 50 9.01 -6.34 3.87
CA LEU A 50 8.71 -7.66 3.35
C LEU A 50 9.99 -8.36 2.89
N PRO A 51 10.08 -9.69 3.01
CA PRO A 51 11.23 -10.45 2.51
C PRO A 51 11.32 -10.47 0.97
N ALA A 52 10.23 -10.14 0.27
CA ALA A 52 10.12 -10.13 -1.18
C ALA A 52 9.13 -9.06 -1.67
N GLN A 53 8.98 -8.90 -2.99
CA GLN A 53 8.00 -7.96 -3.53
C GLN A 53 6.56 -8.38 -3.20
N PRO A 54 5.68 -7.44 -2.83
CA PRO A 54 4.25 -7.72 -2.72
C PRO A 54 3.66 -8.08 -4.09
N ALA A 55 2.96 -9.21 -4.17
CA ALA A 55 2.32 -9.69 -5.39
C ALA A 55 0.81 -9.43 -5.42
N SER A 56 0.13 -9.65 -4.30
CA SER A 56 -1.30 -9.38 -4.10
C SER A 56 -1.56 -9.11 -2.63
N MET A 57 -2.59 -8.33 -2.31
CA MET A 57 -3.04 -8.10 -0.95
C MET A 57 -4.56 -8.24 -0.86
N ARG A 58 -5.05 -8.72 0.27
CA ARG A 58 -6.47 -8.92 0.55
C ARG A 58 -6.79 -8.29 1.90
N GLY A 59 -7.85 -7.49 1.96
CA GLY A 59 -8.48 -7.07 3.21
C GLY A 59 -9.46 -8.15 3.68
N GLY A 60 -9.51 -8.41 4.98
CA GLY A 60 -10.57 -9.22 5.56
C GLY A 60 -11.90 -8.45 5.52
N ALA A 61 -12.96 -9.10 5.07
CA ALA A 61 -14.33 -8.65 5.24
C ALA A 61 -15.01 -9.65 6.17
N TRP A 62 -15.59 -9.18 7.26
CA TRP A 62 -16.40 -9.96 8.18
C TRP A 62 -17.83 -9.43 8.12
#